data_AF-A0A6V7GYZ6-F1
#
_entry.id   AF-A0A6V7GYZ6-F1
#
_cell.length_a   1.000
_cell.length_b   1.000
_cell.length_c   1.000
_cell.angle_alpha   90.00
_cell.angle_beta   90.00
_cell.angle_gamma   90.00
#
_symmetry.space_group_name_H-M   'P 1'
#
loop_
_entity.id
_entity.type
_entity.pdbx_description
1 polymer ?
#
loop_
_entity_poly.entity_id
_entity_poly.type
_entity_poly.pdbx_seq_one_letter_code
_entity_poly.pdbx_strand_id
1 'polypeptide(L)'
;KRVKVKLKSATMFYVVKDGEKRATCEVDGVTHYDGNFFSPKSNPRLQCICMPGYTGNNTEPFCKMSGRSNCDPLFRNADKIHRNCVPIYYGHQKPQSDCTHGYRCQHKTCRFGNSTMQLGDELSEGTGDYESYCMKCVCEVPPFPTCERLPLSVCDPSKYIKYPKIDLGVYTIDDNSTLTL
;
A
#
# COMPACT_ATOMS: atom_id res chain seq x y z
N LYS A 1 49.33 -27.99 -11.41
CA LYS A 1 47.96 -28.40 -11.01
C LYS A 1 46.98 -27.79 -12.00
N ARG A 2 46.25 -28.59 -12.80
CA ARG A 2 45.23 -28.10 -13.75
C ARG A 2 43.86 -28.09 -13.05
N VAL A 3 43.24 -26.93 -12.92
CA VAL A 3 41.86 -26.82 -12.42
C VAL A 3 40.92 -26.98 -13.60
N LYS A 4 40.07 -28.02 -13.58
CA LYS A 4 38.97 -28.20 -14.53
C LYS A 4 37.77 -27.42 -14.01
N VAL A 5 37.26 -26.47 -14.78
CA VAL A 5 35.96 -25.83 -14.53
C VAL A 5 34.99 -26.31 -15.61
N LYS A 6 33.94 -27.03 -15.19
CA LYS A 6 32.79 -27.38 -16.03
C LYS A 6 31.73 -26.30 -15.80
N LEU A 7 31.46 -25.47 -16.81
CA LEU A 7 30.31 -24.57 -16.82
C LEU A 7 29.16 -25.25 -17.56
N LYS A 8 28.08 -25.57 -16.83
CA LYS A 8 26.78 -25.96 -17.37
C LYS A 8 25.86 -24.75 -17.29
N SER A 9 25.16 -24.47 -18.39
CA SER A 9 24.02 -23.55 -18.59
C SER A 9 24.36 -22.47 -19.62
N ALA A 10 24.01 -22.74 -20.87
CA ALA A 10 24.18 -21.81 -21.98
C ALA A 10 23.01 -20.82 -22.00
N THR A 11 23.06 -19.82 -21.13
CA THR A 11 22.41 -18.54 -21.42
C THR A 11 23.29 -17.86 -22.46
N MET A 12 22.82 -17.76 -23.70
CA MET A 12 23.57 -17.23 -24.82
C MET A 12 23.65 -15.70 -24.70
N PHE A 13 24.62 -15.20 -23.96
CA PHE A 13 25.00 -13.79 -23.97
C PHE A 13 25.91 -13.55 -25.18
N TYR A 14 25.49 -12.71 -26.12
CA TYR A 14 26.33 -12.29 -27.24
C TYR A 14 27.39 -11.31 -26.72
N VAL A 15 28.57 -11.84 -26.42
CA VAL A 15 29.75 -11.02 -26.13
C VAL A 15 30.36 -10.65 -27.48
N VAL A 16 30.32 -9.35 -27.81
CA VAL A 16 30.98 -8.81 -29.00
C VAL A 16 32.48 -9.08 -28.88
N LYS A 17 33.08 -9.67 -29.92
CA LYS A 17 34.50 -9.99 -29.94
C LYS A 17 35.33 -8.70 -30.00
N ASP A 18 36.55 -8.75 -29.46
CA ASP A 18 37.47 -7.61 -29.51
C ASP A 18 37.71 -7.17 -30.96
N GLY A 19 37.33 -5.91 -31.28
CA GLY A 19 37.43 -5.32 -32.62
C GLY A 19 36.15 -5.31 -33.46
N GLU A 20 35.06 -5.96 -33.04
CA GLU A 20 33.77 -5.95 -33.74
C GLU A 20 32.90 -4.76 -33.28
N LYS A 21 32.39 -3.96 -34.23
CA LYS A 21 31.55 -2.80 -33.91
C LYS A 21 30.11 -3.27 -33.63
N ARG A 22 29.56 -2.84 -32.49
CA ARG A 22 28.13 -3.01 -32.18
C ARG A 22 27.28 -2.28 -33.22
N ALA A 23 26.14 -2.87 -33.59
CA ALA A 23 25.14 -2.14 -34.35
C ALA A 23 24.70 -0.90 -33.54
N THR A 24 24.48 0.21 -34.25
CA THR A 24 24.04 1.46 -33.67
C THR A 24 22.83 1.99 -34.43
N CYS A 25 21.88 2.56 -33.70
CA CYS A 25 20.68 3.17 -34.24
C CYS A 25 20.71 4.66 -33.93
N GLU A 26 20.56 5.51 -34.93
CA GLU A 26 20.43 6.96 -34.73
C GLU A 26 18.97 7.36 -34.75
N VAL A 27 18.49 7.89 -33.63
CA VAL A 27 17.07 8.27 -33.45
C VAL A 27 17.02 9.61 -32.74
N ASP A 28 16.31 10.58 -33.32
CA ASP A 28 16.15 11.93 -32.76
C ASP A 28 17.47 12.65 -32.39
N GLY A 29 18.55 12.34 -33.13
CA GLY A 29 19.90 12.86 -32.90
C GLY A 29 20.68 12.17 -31.77
N VAL A 30 20.19 11.05 -31.24
CA VAL A 30 20.82 10.24 -30.19
C VAL A 30 21.25 8.89 -30.77
N THR A 31 22.49 8.49 -30.50
CA THR A 31 23.01 7.18 -30.88
C THR A 31 22.70 6.15 -29.80
N HIS A 32 21.91 5.13 -30.15
CA HIS A 32 21.60 3.97 -29.32
C HIS A 32 22.44 2.77 -29.76
N TYR A 33 22.98 2.01 -28.81
CA TYR A 33 23.73 0.79 -29.08
C TYR A 33 22.81 -0.42 -29.15
N ASP A 34 23.24 -1.47 -29.84
CA ASP A 34 22.56 -2.76 -29.91
C ASP A 34 22.09 -3.24 -28.52
N GLY A 35 20.81 -3.62 -28.43
CA GLY A 35 20.11 -4.02 -27.21
C GLY A 35 19.52 -2.86 -26.39
N ASN A 36 19.86 -1.60 -26.67
CA ASN A 36 19.31 -0.47 -25.92
C ASN A 36 17.85 -0.21 -26.29
N PHE A 37 17.02 0.02 -25.27
CA PHE A 37 15.65 0.48 -25.43
C PHE A 37 15.59 2.00 -25.62
N PHE A 38 14.65 2.46 -26.45
CA PHE A 38 14.36 3.88 -26.65
C PHE A 38 12.89 4.13 -27.00
N SER A 39 12.46 5.38 -26.87
CA SER A 39 11.13 5.85 -27.30
C SER A 39 11.29 7.11 -28.14
N PRO A 40 10.84 7.11 -29.42
CA PRO A 40 10.95 8.28 -30.29
C PRO A 40 10.16 9.48 -29.75
N LYS A 41 10.70 10.70 -29.91
CA LYS A 41 10.03 11.96 -29.54
C LYS A 41 8.70 12.15 -30.28
N SER A 42 8.61 11.63 -31.51
CA SER A 42 7.39 11.68 -32.32
C SER A 42 6.25 10.87 -31.72
N ASN A 43 6.54 9.78 -31.00
CA ASN A 43 5.55 8.95 -30.34
C ASN A 43 6.10 8.29 -29.07
N PRO A 44 5.91 8.92 -27.90
CA PRO A 44 6.38 8.40 -26.61
C PRO A 44 5.77 7.06 -26.18
N ARG A 45 4.67 6.60 -26.83
CA ARG A 45 4.06 5.28 -26.54
C ARG A 45 4.67 4.15 -27.35
N LEU A 46 5.53 4.48 -28.30
CA LEU A 46 6.26 3.52 -29.10
C LEU A 46 7.51 3.11 -28.34
N GLN A 47 7.58 1.83 -27.95
CA GLN A 47 8.75 1.27 -27.31
C GLN A 47 9.58 0.56 -28.36
N CYS A 48 10.84 0.95 -28.47
CA CYS A 48 11.76 0.44 -29.47
C CYS A 48 12.99 -0.18 -28.82
N ILE A 49 13.63 -1.10 -29.53
CA ILE A 49 14.92 -1.68 -29.20
C ILE A 49 15.85 -1.52 -30.39
N CYS A 50 17.07 -1.05 -30.15
CA CYS A 50 18.09 -0.99 -31.19
C CYS A 50 18.58 -2.41 -31.47
N MET A 51 18.47 -2.83 -32.72
CA MET A 51 18.93 -4.13 -33.20
C MET A 51 19.59 -3.97 -34.58
N PRO A 52 20.43 -4.93 -35.00
CA PRO A 52 20.99 -4.93 -36.36
C PRO A 52 19.89 -4.85 -37.42
N GLY A 53 20.09 -4.03 -38.45
CA GLY A 53 19.13 -3.85 -39.55
C GLY A 53 18.12 -2.71 -39.36
N TYR A 54 18.23 -1.93 -38.28
CA TYR A 54 17.42 -0.72 -38.12
C TYR A 54 17.79 0.35 -39.17
N THR A 55 16.82 0.78 -39.96
CA THR A 55 17.01 1.75 -41.05
C THR A 55 16.52 3.17 -40.71
N GLY A 56 16.12 3.42 -39.47
CA GLY A 56 15.48 4.67 -39.05
C GLY A 56 13.96 4.64 -39.08
N ASN A 57 13.35 3.54 -39.54
CA ASN A 57 11.89 3.39 -39.51
C ASN A 57 11.42 2.72 -38.20
N ASN A 58 10.48 3.35 -37.52
CA ASN A 58 9.99 2.91 -36.21
C ASN A 58 8.82 1.91 -36.34
N THR A 59 9.06 0.77 -36.98
CA THR A 59 8.08 -0.31 -37.16
C THR A 59 8.56 -1.61 -36.53
N GLU A 60 7.69 -2.62 -36.44
CA GLU A 60 8.11 -3.98 -36.06
C GLU A 60 9.22 -4.49 -37.01
N PRO A 61 10.18 -5.29 -36.52
CA PRO A 61 10.31 -5.83 -35.15
C PRO A 61 10.99 -4.88 -34.15
N PHE A 62 11.49 -3.73 -34.60
CA PHE A 62 12.28 -2.81 -33.78
C PHE A 62 11.44 -2.03 -32.79
N CYS A 63 10.23 -1.66 -33.19
CA CYS A 63 9.34 -0.82 -32.43
C CYS A 63 7.96 -1.47 -32.31
N LYS A 64 7.41 -1.43 -31.11
CA LYS A 64 6.05 -1.89 -30.83
C LYS A 64 5.28 -0.85 -30.04
N MET A 65 4.05 -0.60 -30.45
CA MET A 65 3.15 0.27 -29.71
C MET A 65 2.76 -0.44 -28.42
N SER A 66 3.08 0.15 -27.28
CA SER A 66 2.55 -0.39 -26.03
C SER A 66 1.06 -0.11 -25.99
N GLY A 67 0.25 -1.17 -25.93
CA GLY A 67 -1.22 -1.05 -25.83
C GLY A 67 -1.67 -0.36 -24.53
N ARG A 68 -0.74 -0.14 -23.59
CA ARG A 68 -0.96 0.44 -22.27
C ARG A 68 0.24 1.33 -21.90
N SER A 69 -0.03 2.42 -21.19
CA SER A 69 1.03 3.30 -20.70
C SER A 69 1.95 2.55 -19.73
N ASN A 70 3.22 2.94 -19.64
CA ASN A 70 4.10 2.49 -18.54
C ASN A 70 3.56 2.96 -17.16
N CYS A 71 2.67 3.95 -17.17
CA CYS A 71 1.91 4.42 -16.01
C CYS A 71 0.71 3.53 -15.65
N ASP A 72 0.39 2.50 -16.42
CA ASP A 72 -0.69 1.55 -16.07
C ASP A 72 -0.37 0.91 -14.70
N PRO A 73 -1.31 0.97 -13.74
CA PRO A 73 -1.14 0.38 -12.41
C PRO A 73 -0.70 -1.09 -12.43
N LEU A 74 -1.10 -1.84 -13.46
CA LEU A 74 -0.75 -3.26 -13.62
C LEU A 74 0.72 -3.48 -14.03
N PHE A 75 1.43 -2.48 -14.53
CA PHE A 75 2.88 -2.60 -14.81
C PHE A 75 3.74 -2.12 -13.65
N ARG A 76 3.41 -0.96 -13.05
CA ARG A 76 4.27 -0.32 -12.05
C ARG A 76 4.02 -0.76 -10.61
N ASN A 77 2.77 -1.05 -10.24
CA ASN A 77 2.39 -1.37 -8.86
C ASN A 77 1.37 -2.51 -8.84
N ALA A 78 1.64 -3.56 -9.62
CA ALA A 78 0.77 -4.73 -9.72
C ALA A 78 0.45 -5.32 -8.34
N ASP A 79 1.41 -5.29 -7.40
CA ASP A 79 1.24 -5.75 -6.02
C ASP A 79 0.10 -5.02 -5.30
N LYS A 80 -0.05 -3.71 -5.50
CA LYS A 80 -1.10 -2.90 -4.90
C LYS A 80 -2.46 -3.27 -5.47
N ILE A 81 -2.54 -3.46 -6.78
CA ILE A 81 -3.77 -3.90 -7.45
C ILE A 81 -4.16 -5.32 -7.00
N HIS A 82 -3.21 -6.24 -6.92
CA HIS A 82 -3.43 -7.59 -6.40
C HIS A 82 -3.89 -7.62 -4.93
N ARG A 83 -3.51 -6.60 -4.15
CA ARG A 83 -3.99 -6.40 -2.76
C ARG A 83 -5.28 -5.59 -2.69
N ASN A 84 -5.99 -5.43 -3.80
CA ASN A 84 -7.25 -4.68 -3.92
C ASN A 84 -7.13 -3.22 -3.46
N CYS A 85 -5.96 -2.61 -3.65
CA CYS A 85 -5.80 -1.17 -3.46
C CYS A 85 -6.28 -0.41 -4.70
N VAL A 86 -6.98 0.70 -4.47
CA VAL A 86 -7.50 1.57 -5.54
C VAL A 86 -6.46 2.65 -5.86
N PRO A 87 -6.08 2.85 -7.14
CA PRO A 87 -5.18 3.94 -7.53
C PRO A 87 -5.82 5.31 -7.32
N ILE A 88 -5.04 6.27 -6.85
CA ILE A 88 -5.46 7.65 -6.58
C ILE A 88 -4.76 8.57 -7.56
N TYR A 89 -5.55 9.41 -8.22
CA TYR A 89 -5.08 10.44 -9.13
C TYR A 89 -5.42 11.82 -8.58
N TYR A 90 -4.62 12.83 -8.91
CA TYR A 90 -5.02 14.21 -8.71
C TYR A 90 -6.17 14.58 -9.65
N GLY A 91 -6.98 15.56 -9.27
CA GLY A 91 -8.14 15.98 -10.06
C GLY A 91 -7.81 16.46 -11.48
N HIS A 92 -6.57 16.89 -11.75
CA HIS A 92 -6.13 17.33 -13.07
C HIS A 92 -5.51 16.21 -13.93
N GLN A 93 -5.23 15.04 -13.36
CA GLN A 93 -4.63 13.92 -14.07
C GLN A 93 -5.68 13.15 -14.86
N LYS A 94 -5.26 12.54 -15.97
CA LYS A 94 -6.07 11.63 -16.79
C LYS A 94 -5.75 10.17 -16.41
N PRO A 95 -6.63 9.44 -15.71
CA PRO A 95 -6.32 8.10 -15.20
C PRO A 95 -5.91 7.07 -16.26
N GLN A 96 -6.30 7.30 -17.52
CA GLN A 96 -6.01 6.42 -18.65
C GLN A 96 -4.58 6.57 -19.20
N SER A 97 -3.92 7.70 -18.94
CA SER A 97 -2.58 7.99 -19.49
C SER A 97 -1.54 8.33 -18.44
N ASP A 98 -1.97 8.98 -17.36
CA ASP A 98 -1.07 9.56 -16.38
C ASP A 98 -0.73 8.55 -15.28
N CYS A 99 0.42 8.76 -14.64
CA CYS A 99 0.84 7.95 -13.52
C CYS A 99 0.01 8.28 -12.28
N THR A 100 -0.49 7.23 -11.62
CA THR A 100 -1.14 7.32 -10.32
C THR A 100 -0.24 8.03 -9.30
N HIS A 101 -0.84 8.89 -8.49
CA HIS A 101 -0.14 9.62 -7.43
C HIS A 101 0.07 8.73 -6.19
N GLY A 102 -0.92 7.91 -5.87
CA GLY A 102 -0.89 7.04 -4.69
C GLY A 102 -1.87 5.89 -4.81
N TYR A 103 -2.07 5.17 -3.71
CA TYR A 103 -3.04 4.07 -3.63
C TYR A 103 -3.78 4.12 -2.29
N ARG A 104 -5.09 3.89 -2.33
CA ARG A 104 -5.89 3.64 -1.15
C ARG A 104 -6.08 2.14 -1.01
N CYS A 105 -5.40 1.55 -0.05
CA CYS A 105 -5.58 0.14 0.29
C CYS A 105 -6.67 0.01 1.35
N GLN A 106 -7.53 -1.01 1.21
CA GLN A 106 -8.23 -1.53 2.38
C GLN A 106 -7.19 -2.29 3.22
N HIS A 107 -6.92 -1.81 4.44
CA HIS A 107 -6.27 -2.67 5.42
C HIS A 107 -7.24 -3.83 5.69
N LYS A 108 -6.74 -5.06 5.74
CA LYS A 108 -7.59 -6.23 6.07
C LYS A 108 -7.79 -6.39 7.58
N THR A 109 -7.06 -5.60 8.36
CA THR A 109 -6.96 -5.73 9.81
C THR A 109 -6.93 -4.37 10.47
N CYS A 110 -7.60 -4.25 11.62
CA CYS A 110 -7.49 -3.09 12.50
C CYS A 110 -6.35 -3.30 13.51
N ARG A 111 -5.85 -2.20 14.06
CA ARG A 111 -4.85 -2.21 15.14
C ARG A 111 -5.39 -1.46 16.35
N PHE A 112 -5.26 -2.09 17.51
CA PHE A 112 -5.58 -1.52 18.81
C PHE A 112 -4.39 -1.72 19.74
N GLY A 113 -3.64 -0.65 20.03
CA GLY A 113 -2.34 -0.74 20.70
C GLY A 113 -1.39 -1.69 19.96
N ASN A 114 -0.97 -2.77 20.62
CA ASN A 114 -0.13 -3.82 20.03
C ASN A 114 -0.93 -5.01 19.47
N SER A 115 -2.25 -5.02 19.64
CA SER A 115 -3.14 -6.07 19.14
C SER A 115 -3.56 -5.80 17.70
N THR A 116 -3.78 -6.87 16.95
CA THR A 116 -4.27 -6.84 15.57
C THR A 116 -5.60 -7.59 15.51
N MET A 117 -6.61 -6.97 14.91
CA MET A 117 -7.98 -7.48 14.81
C MET A 117 -8.29 -7.75 13.34
N GLN A 118 -8.91 -8.88 13.03
CA GLN A 118 -9.49 -9.15 11.71
C GLN A 118 -10.79 -8.38 11.54
N LEU A 119 -11.21 -8.19 10.29
CA LEU A 119 -12.52 -7.58 9.99
C LEU A 119 -13.66 -8.34 10.69
N GLY A 120 -14.49 -7.61 11.41
CA GLY A 120 -15.59 -8.14 12.22
C GLY A 120 -15.20 -8.62 13.61
N ASP A 121 -13.91 -8.71 13.94
CA ASP A 121 -13.50 -9.04 15.31
C ASP A 121 -13.99 -7.95 16.27
N GLU A 122 -14.44 -8.39 17.44
CA GLU A 122 -14.94 -7.54 18.51
C GLU A 122 -13.93 -7.50 19.67
N LEU A 123 -13.75 -6.31 20.24
CA LEU A 123 -12.99 -6.07 21.47
C LEU A 123 -13.93 -5.40 22.46
N SER A 124 -14.32 -6.14 23.51
CA SER A 124 -15.21 -5.66 24.58
C SER A 124 -14.51 -5.57 25.94
N GLU A 125 -13.18 -5.76 25.97
CA GLU A 125 -12.40 -5.71 27.20
C GLU A 125 -12.04 -4.25 27.54
N GLY A 126 -12.77 -3.67 28.49
CA GLY A 126 -12.38 -2.41 29.12
C GLY A 126 -11.15 -2.62 30.00
N THR A 127 -10.19 -1.69 29.95
CA THR A 127 -8.94 -1.75 30.73
C THR A 127 -9.12 -1.47 32.23
N GLY A 128 -10.36 -1.34 32.71
CA GLY A 128 -10.66 -1.02 34.10
C GLY A 128 -10.53 0.47 34.45
N ASP A 129 -10.29 1.33 33.45
CA ASP A 129 -10.20 2.78 33.63
C ASP A 129 -11.60 3.42 33.49
N TYR A 130 -11.83 4.54 34.18
CA TYR A 130 -13.13 5.25 34.16
C TYR A 130 -13.56 5.68 32.74
N GLU A 131 -12.63 5.80 31.80
CA GLU A 131 -12.91 6.18 30.42
C GLU A 131 -13.10 4.97 29.49
N SER A 132 -12.70 3.77 29.92
CA SER A 132 -12.68 2.57 29.07
C SER A 132 -13.70 1.49 29.44
N TYR A 133 -14.47 1.67 30.52
CA TYR A 133 -15.56 0.73 30.85
C TYR A 133 -16.74 0.85 29.88
N CYS A 134 -17.40 -0.28 29.64
CA CYS A 134 -18.60 -0.37 28.81
C CYS A 134 -18.43 0.20 27.40
N MET A 135 -17.38 -0.21 26.70
CA MET A 135 -17.24 0.00 25.26
C MET A 135 -17.22 -1.34 24.52
N LYS A 136 -17.69 -1.29 23.28
CA LYS A 136 -17.56 -2.36 22.30
C LYS A 136 -16.88 -1.79 21.08
N CYS A 137 -15.72 -2.33 20.74
CA CYS A 137 -15.00 -1.98 19.53
C CYS A 137 -15.16 -3.10 18.50
N VAL A 138 -15.46 -2.76 17.25
CA VAL A 138 -15.54 -3.72 16.14
C VAL A 138 -14.61 -3.26 15.03
N CYS A 139 -13.87 -4.20 14.44
CA CYS A 139 -13.04 -3.89 13.29
C CYS A 139 -13.88 -3.84 12.01
N GLU A 140 -14.50 -2.69 11.74
CA GLU A 140 -15.32 -2.48 10.52
C GLU A 140 -14.57 -1.69 9.44
N VAL A 141 -13.84 -0.64 9.84
CA VAL A 141 -13.13 0.26 8.92
C VAL A 141 -11.65 0.36 9.29
N PRO A 142 -10.84 -0.64 8.90
CA PRO A 142 -9.39 -0.61 9.08
C PRO A 142 -8.74 0.70 8.60
N PRO A 143 -7.66 1.16 9.26
CA PRO A 143 -6.81 0.42 10.19
C PRO A 143 -7.21 0.58 11.67
N PHE A 144 -8.25 1.34 11.99
CA PHE A 144 -8.66 1.58 13.36
C PHE A 144 -9.97 0.83 13.64
N PRO A 145 -10.13 0.19 14.81
CA PRO A 145 -11.44 -0.32 15.20
C PRO A 145 -12.39 0.84 15.45
N THR A 146 -13.68 0.63 15.18
CA THR A 146 -14.75 1.57 15.49
C THR A 146 -15.31 1.19 16.85
N CYS A 147 -15.32 2.12 17.81
CA CYS A 147 -15.75 1.86 19.18
C CYS A 147 -17.03 2.62 19.52
N GLU A 148 -17.97 1.91 20.14
CA GLU A 148 -19.23 2.44 20.65
C GLU A 148 -19.33 2.21 22.17
N ARG A 149 -19.93 3.17 22.89
CA ARG A 149 -20.22 3.02 24.31
C ARG A 149 -21.52 2.23 24.48
N LEU A 150 -21.43 1.11 25.19
CA LEU A 150 -22.58 0.26 25.50
C LEU A 150 -23.51 0.94 26.53
N PRO A 151 -24.83 0.74 26.41
CA PRO A 151 -25.78 1.22 27.42
C PRO A 151 -25.63 0.46 28.74
N LEU A 152 -26.02 1.11 29.84
CA LEU A 152 -25.95 0.56 31.21
C LEU A 152 -26.81 -0.70 31.43
N SER A 153 -27.76 -0.97 30.53
CA SER A 153 -28.58 -2.18 30.55
C SER A 153 -27.82 -3.42 30.07
N VAL A 154 -26.79 -3.24 29.25
CA VAL A 154 -25.99 -4.32 28.63
C VAL A 154 -24.66 -4.49 29.35
N CYS A 155 -24.10 -3.38 29.85
CA CYS A 155 -22.86 -3.39 30.61
C CYS A 155 -23.07 -2.76 31.99
N ASP A 156 -22.66 -3.46 33.04
CA ASP A 156 -22.75 -3.03 34.43
C ASP A 156 -21.40 -2.43 34.88
N PRO A 157 -21.28 -1.09 34.99
CA PRO A 157 -20.03 -0.43 35.40
C PRO A 157 -19.60 -0.80 36.82
N SER A 158 -20.53 -1.22 37.69
CA SER A 158 -20.24 -1.59 39.07
C SER A 158 -19.35 -2.83 39.18
N LYS A 159 -19.22 -3.62 38.11
CA LYS A 159 -18.27 -4.75 38.03
C LYS A 159 -16.81 -4.32 37.85
N TYR A 160 -16.59 -3.13 37.30
CA TYR A 160 -15.26 -2.63 36.94
C TYR A 160 -14.77 -1.56 37.93
N ILE A 161 -15.69 -0.83 38.55
CA ILE A 161 -15.35 0.18 39.56
C ILE A 161 -15.25 -0.50 40.94
N LYS A 162 -14.03 -0.90 41.34
CA LYS A 162 -13.73 -1.20 42.75
C LYS A 162 -13.62 0.12 43.52
N TYR A 163 -14.74 0.71 43.93
CA TYR A 163 -14.67 1.67 45.02
C TYR A 163 -14.27 0.93 46.31
N PRO A 164 -13.37 1.46 47.15
CA PRO A 164 -13.34 1.04 48.54
C PRO A 164 -14.75 1.30 49.11
N LYS A 165 -15.36 0.29 49.73
CA LYS A 165 -16.59 0.49 50.50
C LYS A 165 -16.27 1.54 51.57
N ILE A 166 -16.73 2.77 51.37
CA ILE A 166 -16.82 3.73 52.45
C ILE A 166 -18.16 3.43 53.09
N ASP A 167 -18.15 2.86 54.30
CA ASP A 167 -19.35 2.78 55.14
C ASP A 167 -19.81 4.20 55.43
N LEU A 168 -20.72 4.71 54.61
CA LEU A 168 -21.49 5.90 54.93
C LEU A 168 -22.51 5.47 55.97
N GLY A 169 -22.14 5.66 57.23
CA GLY A 169 -23.06 5.60 58.36
C GLY A 169 -24.30 6.45 58.05
N VAL A 170 -25.46 5.84 58.28
CA VAL A 170 -26.77 6.47 58.13
C VAL A 170 -26.82 7.74 58.97
N TYR A 171 -26.85 8.91 58.32
CA TYR A 171 -27.28 10.14 58.96
C TYR A 171 -28.73 10.42 58.54
N THR A 172 -29.63 10.36 59.51
CA THR A 172 -30.97 10.93 59.40
C THR A 172 -30.83 12.44 59.36
N ILE A 173 -31.35 13.07 58.30
CA ILE A 173 -31.44 14.51 58.17
C ILE A 173 -32.68 14.93 58.95
N ASP A 174 -32.48 15.58 60.09
CA ASP A 174 -33.54 16.34 60.74
C ASP A 174 -33.56 17.76 60.15
N ASP A 175 -34.74 18.18 59.71
CA ASP A 175 -35.01 19.49 59.09
C ASP A 175 -34.79 20.64 60.09
N ASN A 176 -33.55 21.07 60.31
CA ASN A 176 -33.23 22.48 60.51
C ASN A 176 -31.72 22.74 60.62
N SER A 177 -31.31 23.87 60.03
CA SER A 177 -30.11 24.67 60.36
C SER A 177 -28.91 24.57 59.39
N THR A 178 -28.97 25.43 58.37
CA THR A 178 -27.90 26.30 57.81
C THR A 178 -26.45 25.83 57.79
N LEU A 179 -25.93 25.68 56.56
CA LEU A 179 -24.50 25.73 56.22
C LEU A 179 -23.85 27.06 56.62
N THR A 180 -22.73 26.98 57.31
CA THR A 180 -21.68 28.01 57.30
C THR A 180 -20.32 27.35 57.11
N LEU A 181 -19.52 27.99 56.26
CA LEU A 181 -18.25 27.56 55.62
C LEU A 181 -17.28 26.75 56.48
#